data_AF-A0A654LY20-F1
#
_entry.id   AF-A0A654LY20-F1
#
_cell.length_a   1.000
_cell.length_b   1.000
_cell.length_c   1.000
_cell.angle_alpha   90.00
_cell.angle_beta   90.00
_cell.angle_gamma   90.00
#
_symmetry.space_group_name_H-M   'P 1'
#
loop_
_entity.id
_entity.type
_entity.pdbx_description
1 polymer ?
#
loop_
_entity_poly.entity_id
_entity_poly.type
_entity_poly.pdbx_seq_one_letter_code
_entity_poly.pdbx_strand_id
1 'polypeptide(L)'
;MKFASKLFLLPFLFVLMTSLFTLTCFGSELDSKLSNDTYTGTNFSKTSQIDLTSKGSINNSSSALGKEESKGALIVKVTTLNGGQGRNFSSDFIVNIHANDPVPDVFKGNVSGTVIKLSMGMYSVTTSSIPNYNTSFSSDCNGGIMKVETKNCNIVMTYSKTG
;
A
#
# COMPACT_ATOMS: atom_id res chain seq x y z
N MET A 1 -37.43 17.62 -42.75
CA MET A 1 -36.85 16.30 -43.06
C MET A 1 -36.45 15.64 -41.74
N LYS A 2 -37.06 14.48 -41.44
CA LYS A 2 -36.86 13.69 -40.22
C LYS A 2 -35.53 12.94 -40.31
N PHE A 3 -34.64 13.10 -39.35
CA PHE A 3 -33.55 12.14 -39.14
C PHE A 3 -33.86 11.31 -37.92
N ALA A 4 -34.24 10.06 -38.21
CA ALA A 4 -34.57 9.02 -37.27
C ALA A 4 -33.33 8.54 -36.51
N SER A 5 -33.55 8.27 -35.22
CA SER A 5 -32.64 7.62 -34.28
C SER A 5 -32.07 6.32 -34.84
N LYS A 6 -30.75 6.15 -34.77
CA LYS A 6 -30.11 4.83 -34.79
C LYS A 6 -29.68 4.49 -33.36
N LEU A 7 -30.59 3.77 -32.70
CA LEU A 7 -30.40 3.03 -31.47
C LEU A 7 -29.35 1.94 -31.72
N PHE A 8 -28.14 2.11 -31.20
CA PHE A 8 -27.10 1.09 -31.22
C PHE A 8 -27.42 0.07 -30.12
N LEU A 9 -28.07 -1.02 -30.50
CA LEU A 9 -28.25 -2.21 -29.66
C LEU A 9 -26.91 -2.93 -29.53
N LEU A 10 -26.28 -2.87 -28.34
CA LEU A 10 -25.17 -3.74 -27.97
C LEU A 10 -25.68 -5.17 -27.75
N PRO A 11 -25.15 -6.20 -28.45
CA PRO A 11 -25.57 -7.57 -28.23
C PRO A 11 -24.51 -8.34 -27.41
N PHE A 12 -24.25 -7.99 -26.16
CA PHE A 12 -23.47 -8.86 -25.26
C PHE A 12 -23.92 -8.72 -23.81
N LEU A 13 -25.21 -8.97 -23.60
CA LEU A 13 -25.79 -9.27 -22.29
C LEU A 13 -26.13 -10.76 -22.25
N PHE A 14 -25.12 -11.64 -22.25
CA PHE A 14 -25.29 -13.07 -21.96
C PHE A 14 -23.95 -13.69 -21.54
N VAL A 15 -23.54 -13.44 -20.30
CA VAL A 15 -22.77 -14.42 -19.52
C VAL A 15 -23.32 -14.41 -18.09
N LEU A 16 -24.50 -14.99 -17.94
CA LEU A 16 -25.02 -15.44 -16.67
C LEU A 16 -24.51 -16.87 -16.49
N MET A 17 -23.44 -17.08 -15.75
CA MET A 17 -23.11 -18.39 -15.18
C MET A 17 -22.71 -18.23 -13.73
N THR A 18 -23.74 -18.34 -12.90
CA THR A 18 -23.67 -18.63 -11.47
C THR A 18 -22.82 -19.88 -11.22
N SER A 19 -21.79 -19.77 -10.38
CA SER A 19 -21.25 -20.93 -9.68
C SER A 19 -21.27 -20.64 -8.17
N LEU A 20 -22.22 -21.30 -7.54
CA LEU A 20 -22.43 -21.43 -6.12
C LEU A 20 -21.32 -22.34 -5.57
N PHE A 21 -20.33 -21.79 -4.88
CA PHE A 21 -19.47 -22.59 -4.00
C PHE A 21 -19.89 -22.32 -2.55
N THR A 22 -20.85 -23.10 -2.08
CA THR A 22 -21.19 -23.20 -0.65
C THR A 22 -20.70 -24.54 -0.10
N LEU A 23 -20.05 -24.43 1.06
CA LEU A 23 -19.86 -25.41 2.13
C LEU A 23 -19.02 -26.67 1.85
N THR A 24 -17.90 -26.78 2.59
CA THR A 24 -17.82 -27.75 3.71
C THR A 24 -16.98 -27.17 4.84
N CYS A 25 -17.61 -26.94 5.99
CA CYS A 25 -16.90 -26.92 7.27
C CYS A 25 -16.49 -28.36 7.57
N PHE A 26 -15.18 -28.63 7.67
CA PHE A 26 -14.72 -29.83 8.36
C PHE A 26 -14.58 -29.50 9.84
N GLY A 27 -15.66 -29.74 10.58
CA GLY A 27 -15.55 -30.07 11.99
C GLY A 27 -14.96 -31.47 12.13
N SER A 28 -13.87 -31.59 12.88
CA SER A 28 -13.57 -32.81 13.62
C SER A 28 -13.22 -32.38 15.03
N GLU A 29 -14.18 -32.62 15.93
CA GLU A 29 -13.91 -32.82 17.35
C GLU A 29 -12.86 -33.92 17.50
N LEU A 30 -11.76 -33.60 18.18
CA LEU A 30 -11.01 -34.60 18.91
C LEU A 30 -11.07 -34.20 20.39
N ASP A 31 -12.04 -34.80 21.07
CA ASP A 31 -12.20 -34.71 22.50
C ASP A 31 -11.39 -35.79 23.21
N SER A 32 -11.17 -35.58 24.51
CA SER A 32 -10.39 -36.35 25.49
C SER A 32 -8.91 -35.94 25.64
N LYS A 33 -8.37 -35.64 26.82
CA LYS A 33 -8.86 -35.87 28.19
C LYS A 33 -8.08 -34.95 29.16
N LEU A 34 -8.83 -34.19 29.95
CA LEU A 34 -8.63 -33.94 31.39
C LEU A 34 -7.20 -34.09 31.96
N SER A 35 -6.62 -32.96 32.38
CA SER A 35 -5.96 -32.91 33.68
C SER A 35 -6.37 -31.61 34.38
N ASN A 36 -7.10 -31.78 35.48
CA ASN A 36 -7.51 -30.75 36.42
C ASN A 36 -6.28 -30.00 36.96
N ASP A 37 -6.43 -28.70 37.19
CA ASP A 37 -6.59 -28.22 38.56
C ASP A 37 -7.10 -26.77 38.55
N THR A 38 -8.40 -26.65 38.79
CA THR A 38 -9.04 -25.42 39.24
C THR A 38 -8.91 -25.37 40.76
N TYR A 39 -8.27 -24.34 41.30
CA TYR A 39 -8.70 -23.81 42.60
C TYR A 39 -8.82 -22.30 42.57
N THR A 40 -10.03 -21.90 42.96
CA THR A 40 -10.62 -20.58 43.06
C THR A 40 -10.05 -19.78 44.22
N GLY A 41 -10.19 -18.46 44.14
CA GLY A 41 -9.43 -17.51 44.94
C GLY A 41 -9.77 -17.43 46.44
N THR A 42 -8.89 -16.72 47.14
CA THR A 42 -9.16 -16.08 48.43
C THR A 42 -8.43 -14.74 48.49
N ASN A 43 -9.18 -13.64 48.67
CA ASN A 43 -8.65 -12.41 49.24
C ASN A 43 -8.40 -12.65 50.74
N PHE A 44 -7.18 -12.44 51.23
CA PHE A 44 -7.00 -11.95 52.60
C PHE A 44 -5.65 -11.24 52.77
N SER A 45 -5.74 -9.96 53.13
CA SER A 45 -4.62 -9.08 53.45
C SER A 45 -3.78 -9.61 54.61
N LYS A 46 -2.45 -9.56 54.48
CA LYS A 46 -1.59 -9.20 55.61
C LYS A 46 -0.29 -8.52 55.17
N THR A 47 -0.18 -7.27 55.60
CA THR A 47 0.93 -6.33 55.47
C THR A 47 2.23 -6.88 56.06
N SER A 48 3.34 -6.71 55.35
CA SER A 48 4.64 -6.28 55.91
C SER A 48 5.45 -5.63 54.79
N GLN A 49 5.62 -4.32 54.89
CA GLN A 49 6.60 -3.56 54.12
C GLN A 49 8.01 -3.97 54.58
N ILE A 50 8.96 -4.06 53.65
CA ILE A 50 10.25 -3.34 53.68
C ILE A 50 10.72 -3.19 52.23
N ASP A 51 10.98 -1.92 51.92
CA ASP A 51 11.49 -1.30 50.69
C ASP A 51 12.99 -1.55 50.53
N LEU A 52 13.50 -1.69 49.29
CA LEU A 52 14.88 -1.35 48.83
C LEU A 52 15.11 -1.80 47.37
N THR A 53 14.68 -0.95 46.45
CA THR A 53 15.34 -0.55 45.20
C THR A 53 16.54 -1.38 44.66
N SER A 54 16.37 -1.98 43.48
CA SER A 54 17.38 -1.92 42.41
C SER A 54 16.74 -2.00 41.04
N LYS A 55 17.13 -1.05 40.19
CA LYS A 55 16.69 -0.82 38.81
C LYS A 55 16.99 -2.03 37.91
N GLY A 56 15.94 -2.52 37.25
CA GLY A 56 16.04 -3.37 36.07
C GLY A 56 14.77 -3.21 35.26
N SER A 57 14.74 -2.17 34.41
CA SER A 57 13.63 -1.87 33.54
C SER A 57 13.37 -3.07 32.61
N ILE A 58 12.19 -3.67 32.75
CA ILE A 58 11.66 -4.57 31.72
C ILE A 58 11.20 -3.66 30.59
N ASN A 59 12.11 -3.27 29.69
CA ASN A 59 11.73 -2.63 28.45
C ASN A 59 11.08 -3.73 27.62
N ASN A 60 9.77 -3.93 27.80
CA ASN A 60 8.94 -4.66 26.87
C ASN A 60 8.94 -3.85 25.56
N SER A 61 9.99 -4.03 24.76
CA SER A 61 10.17 -3.40 23.46
C SER A 61 9.40 -4.20 22.42
N SER A 62 8.09 -4.27 22.59
CA SER A 62 7.15 -4.82 21.60
C SER A 62 6.54 -3.71 20.72
N SER A 63 7.13 -2.51 20.68
CA SER A 63 6.59 -1.35 19.96
C SER A 63 6.96 -1.27 18.47
N ALA A 64 7.73 -2.23 17.93
CA ALA A 64 8.16 -2.22 16.52
C ALA A 64 7.37 -3.16 15.59
N LEU A 65 6.51 -4.05 16.11
CA LEU A 65 5.83 -5.06 15.30
C LEU A 65 4.40 -4.67 14.86
N GLY A 66 3.89 -3.49 15.27
CA GLY A 66 2.50 -3.08 15.03
C GLY A 66 2.28 -1.86 14.13
N LYS A 67 3.32 -1.24 13.54
CA LYS A 67 3.18 0.01 12.76
C LYS A 67 3.16 -0.16 11.24
N GLU A 68 3.79 -1.21 10.69
CA GLU A 68 3.89 -1.42 9.24
C GLU A 68 2.56 -1.91 8.61
N GLU A 69 1.74 -2.63 9.36
CA GLU A 69 0.52 -3.26 8.85
C GLU A 69 -0.61 -2.26 8.51
N SER A 70 -0.47 -1.00 8.95
CA SER A 70 -1.50 0.02 8.79
C SER A 70 -1.12 1.16 7.82
N LYS A 71 -0.04 1.03 7.05
CA LYS A 71 0.37 2.01 6.02
C LYS A 71 -0.36 1.80 4.69
N GLY A 72 -0.50 2.87 3.92
CA GLY A 72 -0.86 2.80 2.51
C GLY A 72 0.33 2.35 1.66
N ALA A 73 0.07 1.90 0.45
CA ALA A 73 1.07 1.55 -0.55
C ALA A 73 0.86 2.38 -1.83
N LEU A 74 1.87 3.13 -2.24
CA LEU A 74 1.89 3.79 -3.55
C LEU A 74 2.86 3.03 -4.44
N ILE A 75 2.38 2.55 -5.58
CA ILE A 75 3.21 1.92 -6.61
C ILE A 75 3.50 2.99 -7.67
N VAL A 76 4.77 3.39 -7.79
CA VAL A 76 5.19 4.42 -8.75
C VAL A 76 5.94 3.78 -9.91
N LYS A 77 5.37 3.86 -11.11
CA LYS A 77 5.97 3.38 -12.35
C LYS A 77 6.44 4.55 -13.19
N VAL A 78 7.72 4.53 -13.58
CA VAL A 78 8.32 5.53 -14.46
C VAL A 78 8.60 4.91 -15.82
N THR A 79 8.02 5.46 -16.88
CA THR A 79 8.22 5.02 -18.27
C THR A 79 8.86 6.12 -19.08
N THR A 80 9.78 5.77 -19.98
CA THR A 80 10.41 6.72 -20.91
C THR A 80 9.88 6.54 -22.32
N LEU A 81 9.49 7.65 -22.96
CA LEU A 81 9.14 7.70 -24.38
C LEU A 81 10.18 8.52 -25.13
N ASN A 82 11.18 7.82 -25.68
CA ASN A 82 12.37 8.44 -26.25
C ASN A 82 12.26 8.78 -27.76
N GLY A 83 11.33 8.15 -28.48
CA GLY A 83 11.32 8.21 -29.94
C GLY A 83 12.67 7.78 -30.55
N GLY A 84 13.09 8.42 -31.64
CA GLY A 84 14.36 8.11 -32.32
C GLY A 84 15.60 8.76 -31.71
N GLN A 85 15.45 9.83 -30.93
CA GLN A 85 16.56 10.69 -30.49
C GLN A 85 16.80 10.67 -28.98
N GLY A 86 15.78 10.36 -28.17
CA GLY A 86 15.95 10.19 -26.73
C GLY A 86 16.81 8.96 -26.41
N ARG A 87 17.56 9.03 -25.30
CA ARG A 87 18.48 7.98 -24.86
C ARG A 87 18.38 7.65 -23.37
N ASN A 88 17.54 8.35 -22.61
CA ASN A 88 17.48 8.15 -21.16
C ASN A 88 16.60 6.95 -20.83
N PHE A 89 17.00 6.20 -19.82
CA PHE A 89 16.24 5.13 -19.22
C PHE A 89 15.41 5.66 -18.05
N SER A 90 14.40 4.91 -17.60
CA SER A 90 13.60 5.28 -16.42
C SER A 90 14.47 5.56 -15.19
N SER A 91 15.59 4.85 -15.04
CA SER A 91 16.52 5.00 -13.92
C SER A 91 17.32 6.30 -13.90
N ASP A 92 17.32 7.05 -15.01
CA ASP A 92 18.02 8.34 -15.10
C ASP A 92 17.22 9.47 -14.42
N PHE A 93 15.94 9.23 -14.15
CA PHE A 93 15.05 10.19 -13.49
C PHE A 93 14.96 9.87 -11.99
N ILE A 94 15.14 10.89 -11.16
CA ILE A 94 14.94 10.79 -9.70
C ILE A 94 13.49 11.14 -9.39
N VAL A 95 12.83 10.30 -8.61
CA VAL A 95 11.48 10.51 -8.08
C VAL A 95 11.57 10.93 -6.63
N ASN A 96 10.78 11.94 -6.23
CA ASN A 96 10.64 12.37 -4.84
C ASN A 96 9.17 12.26 -4.42
N ILE A 97 8.92 11.68 -3.25
CA ILE A 97 7.62 11.48 -2.63
C ILE A 97 7.47 12.47 -1.48
N HIS A 98 6.45 13.32 -1.58
CA HIS A 98 6.09 14.25 -0.51
C HIS A 98 4.87 13.68 0.19
N ALA A 99 5.05 13.05 1.35
CA ALA A 99 3.98 12.38 2.10
C ALA A 99 4.33 12.28 3.60
N ASN A 100 3.42 11.69 4.38
CA ASN A 100 3.68 11.34 5.77
C ASN A 100 4.47 10.02 5.85
N ASP A 101 5.68 10.05 6.42
CA ASP A 101 6.59 8.90 6.60
C ASP A 101 6.75 7.97 5.37
N PRO A 102 7.02 8.49 4.16
CA PRO A 102 7.24 7.67 2.97
C PRO A 102 8.55 6.89 3.07
N VAL A 103 8.50 5.61 2.67
CA VAL A 103 9.67 4.74 2.59
C VAL A 103 9.59 3.90 1.30
N PRO A 104 10.52 4.07 0.34
CA PRO A 104 11.47 5.18 0.24
C PRO A 104 10.77 6.51 -0.09
N ASP A 105 11.40 7.63 0.27
CA ASP A 105 10.97 8.99 -0.09
C ASP A 105 11.62 9.48 -1.38
N VAL A 106 12.84 9.02 -1.69
CA VAL A 106 13.58 9.33 -2.92
C VAL A 106 14.14 8.05 -3.55
N PHE A 107 13.97 7.90 -4.87
CA PHE A 107 14.46 6.73 -5.60
C PHE A 107 14.65 7.03 -7.10
N LYS A 108 15.42 6.17 -7.79
CA LYS A 108 15.53 6.20 -9.25
C LYS A 108 14.29 5.58 -9.90
N GLY A 109 13.82 6.14 -11.00
CA GLY A 109 12.65 5.63 -11.71
C GLY A 109 12.80 4.17 -12.16
N ASN A 110 11.68 3.44 -12.14
CA ASN A 110 11.62 2.02 -12.50
C ASN A 110 10.39 1.74 -13.36
N VAL A 111 10.58 1.10 -14.51
CA VAL A 111 9.49 0.72 -15.42
C VAL A 111 8.63 -0.41 -14.88
N SER A 112 9.17 -1.23 -13.98
CA SER A 112 8.43 -2.30 -13.29
C SER A 112 7.68 -1.79 -12.06
N GLY A 113 7.90 -0.53 -11.67
CA GLY A 113 7.31 0.06 -10.47
C GLY A 113 8.24 0.01 -9.25
N THR A 114 8.08 0.99 -8.37
CA THR A 114 8.66 1.02 -7.02
C THR A 114 7.51 1.05 -6.03
N VAL A 115 7.57 0.24 -4.97
CA VAL A 115 6.55 0.25 -3.91
C VAL A 115 7.01 1.18 -2.80
N ILE A 116 6.16 2.13 -2.43
CA ILE A 116 6.39 3.08 -1.35
C ILE A 116 5.36 2.83 -0.27
N LYS A 117 5.82 2.64 0.97
CA LYS A 117 4.97 2.60 2.15
C LYS A 117 4.88 3.98 2.76
N LEU A 118 3.67 4.50 2.96
CA LEU A 118 3.44 5.82 3.53
C LEU A 118 2.27 5.80 4.52
N SER A 119 2.36 6.66 5.53
CA SER A 119 1.27 6.87 6.49
C SER A 119 0.09 7.55 5.80
N MET A 120 -1.13 7.36 6.32
CA MET A 120 -2.33 7.98 5.76
C MET A 120 -2.19 9.51 5.69
N GLY A 121 -2.79 10.13 4.67
CA GLY A 121 -2.76 11.57 4.47
C GLY A 121 -2.59 11.97 3.01
N MET A 122 -2.35 13.27 2.79
CA MET A 122 -2.09 13.82 1.46
C MET A 122 -0.67 13.49 1.02
N TYR A 123 -0.51 13.20 -0.27
CA TYR A 123 0.78 13.01 -0.91
C TYR A 123 0.84 13.70 -2.28
N SER A 124 2.07 13.91 -2.76
CA SER A 124 2.35 14.26 -4.15
C SER A 124 3.67 13.65 -4.60
N VAL A 125 3.78 13.40 -5.90
CA VAL A 125 4.98 12.83 -6.53
C VAL A 125 5.58 13.86 -7.48
N THR A 126 6.90 14.01 -7.43
CA THR A 126 7.65 14.89 -8.34
C THR A 126 8.83 14.14 -8.93
N THR A 127 9.33 14.63 -10.07
CA THR A 127 10.52 14.09 -10.73
C THR A 127 11.59 15.16 -10.92
N SER A 128 12.85 14.74 -11.03
CA SER A 128 13.94 15.60 -11.47
C SER A 128 13.68 16.10 -12.89
N SER A 129 13.88 17.41 -13.11
CA SER A 129 13.87 17.99 -14.45
C SER A 129 15.17 17.64 -15.17
N ILE A 130 15.07 17.09 -16.38
CA ILE A 130 16.20 16.80 -17.27
C ILE A 130 15.95 17.53 -18.59
N PRO A 131 16.97 18.19 -19.19
CA PRO A 131 16.81 18.89 -20.47
C PRO A 131 16.18 18.01 -21.54
N ASN A 132 15.24 18.60 -22.29
CA ASN A 132 14.51 17.95 -23.38
C ASN A 132 13.56 16.81 -22.97
N TYR A 133 13.23 16.66 -21.69
CA TYR A 133 12.17 15.74 -21.25
C TYR A 133 11.02 16.49 -20.59
N ASN A 134 9.81 16.21 -21.07
CA ASN A 134 8.56 16.61 -20.43
C ASN A 134 8.04 15.47 -19.55
N THR A 135 7.44 15.82 -18.42
CA THR A 135 6.84 14.84 -17.49
C THR A 135 5.32 14.92 -17.56
N SER A 136 4.66 13.76 -17.62
CA SER A 136 3.22 13.65 -17.37
C SER A 136 2.94 12.64 -16.25
N PHE A 137 1.96 12.95 -15.41
CA PHE A 137 1.57 12.16 -14.25
C PHE A 137 0.13 11.65 -14.40
N SER A 138 -0.16 10.43 -13.95
CA SER A 138 -1.54 9.98 -13.76
C SER A 138 -2.22 10.70 -12.59
N SER A 139 -3.56 10.59 -12.51
CA SER A 139 -4.35 11.18 -11.43
C SER A 139 -3.89 10.75 -10.03
N ASP A 140 -3.44 9.51 -9.89
CA ASP A 140 -3.02 8.91 -8.61
C ASP A 140 -1.58 9.31 -8.21
N CYS A 141 -0.90 10.18 -8.94
CA CYS A 141 0.39 10.72 -8.52
C CYS A 141 0.27 11.89 -7.53
N ASN A 142 -0.94 12.25 -7.13
CA ASN A 142 -1.21 13.14 -6.02
C ASN A 142 -2.57 12.79 -5.39
N GLY A 143 -2.84 13.32 -4.20
CA GLY A 143 -4.12 13.17 -3.52
C GLY A 143 -3.97 12.57 -2.12
N GLY A 144 -5.08 12.04 -1.58
CA GLY A 144 -5.06 11.34 -0.29
C GLY A 144 -4.81 9.85 -0.46
N ILE A 145 -4.14 9.22 0.51
CA ILE A 145 -4.08 7.76 0.65
C ILE A 145 -4.54 7.34 2.05
N MET A 146 -5.29 6.25 2.11
CA MET A 146 -5.80 5.63 3.33
C MET A 146 -4.92 4.47 3.79
N LYS A 147 -5.14 4.00 5.02
CA LYS A 147 -4.45 2.82 5.56
C LYS A 147 -4.79 1.58 4.72
N VAL A 148 -3.78 0.76 4.40
CA VAL A 148 -3.92 -0.48 3.62
C VAL A 148 -4.41 -0.27 2.18
N GLU A 149 -4.67 0.98 1.77
CA GLU A 149 -5.01 1.32 0.38
C GLU A 149 -3.77 1.16 -0.50
N THR A 150 -3.98 0.69 -1.73
CA THR A 150 -2.94 0.67 -2.76
C THR A 150 -3.32 1.57 -3.93
N LYS A 151 -2.45 2.50 -4.30
CA LYS A 151 -2.62 3.40 -5.45
C LYS A 151 -1.51 3.21 -6.48
N ASN A 152 -1.79 3.52 -7.75
CA ASN A 152 -0.85 3.36 -8.85
C ASN A 152 -0.55 4.69 -9.53
N CYS A 153 0.62 5.27 -9.23
CA CYS A 153 1.11 6.47 -9.89
C CYS A 153 1.94 6.09 -11.12
N ASN A 154 1.47 6.48 -12.31
CA ASN A 154 2.17 6.29 -13.56
C ASN A 154 2.76 7.63 -14.01
N ILE A 155 4.07 7.63 -14.22
CA ILE A 155 4.83 8.79 -14.69
C ILE A 155 5.41 8.45 -16.06
N VAL A 156 5.22 9.36 -17.01
CA VAL A 156 5.79 9.24 -18.36
C VAL A 156 6.74 10.40 -18.59
N MET A 157 8.00 10.06 -18.88
CA MET A 157 9.06 10.98 -19.28
C MET A 157 9.19 10.96 -20.79
N THR A 158 8.73 12.01 -21.46
CA THR A 158 8.70 12.09 -22.93
C THR A 158 9.79 13.00 -23.45
N TYR A 159 10.64 12.50 -24.34
CA TYR A 159 11.64 13.32 -25.02
C TYR A 159 10.96 14.30 -25.99
N SER A 160 11.22 15.60 -25.83
CA SER A 160 10.54 16.68 -26.54
C SER A 160 11.48 17.83 -26.92
N LYS A 161 12.70 17.52 -27.40
CA LYS A 161 13.59 18.55 -27.95
C LYS A 161 12.91 19.20 -29.16
N THR A 162 12.52 20.47 -29.03
CA THR A 162 12.19 21.32 -30.18
C THR A 162 13.49 21.70 -30.87
N GLY A 163 13.62 21.30 -32.13
CA GLY A 163 14.73 21.66 -33.01
C GLY A 163 14.69 23.10 -33.44
#